data_AF-A0A925RS76-F1
#
_entry.id   AF-A0A925RS76-F1
#
_cell.length_a   1.000
_cell.length_b   1.000
_cell.length_c   1.000
_cell.angle_alpha   90.00
_cell.angle_beta   90.00
_cell.angle_gamma   90.00
#
_symmetry.space_group_name_H-M   'P 1'
#
loop_
_entity.id
_entity.type
_entity.pdbx_description
1 polymer ?
#
loop_
_entity_poly.entity_id
_entity_poly.type
_entity_poly.pdbx_seq_one_letter_code
_entity_poly.pdbx_strand_id
1 'polypeptide(L)'
;MKTLFTVLITALIVAASTWYFLKKDSPIAAERGKKELLYYQSAMHPWIKSDKPGRCTICGMELTPVYAGEKGFDASGGENIVALSQTQIQVLHVETAEAKVQPLVRNLEVSGMIDDDERNHRIISAYVDGRVETLFANHHGFDVVAGQPLAMIYSPSLLQAEREYRRLAGELKVSTGLRLKQMGLNESQIGELADKPNDMLSSMILAPLSGTVVEHEIYEGQYFTVGQKLFEIADFDVMWFQFDAYEQDLPWLEVGQKVDVSTPSQPGKIYPGVISFIDPNLDEMTRSTKVRVDLPNPKVNGRRELLHRVYADGMVKLDATPALSIPKAAVIHTGPQAVVYLDREEGAYAQVPVKLGRRGDALVEVLSGLEAGDRVVTNGNLLIDGQAEINRAFMSPTEEKEVATPSTGLNKQQLEVIAEFIETADAMAAKLAADDLPGFIQVSQPMMKRAGKLTEALKVTAVSKDDLAALNSSGHFHGHADIASARAAFLKFTMAGTAVLEPLRKSEGFPNMQIWECPMVDEAVPDSAKKGRWLQTGGRAGQNPFFGSRMLDCGKEIKP
;
A
#
# COMPACT_ATOMS: atom_id res chain seq x y z
N MET A 1 53.30 -79.64 -11.19
CA MET A 1 53.49 -78.52 -10.23
C MET A 1 52.80 -77.21 -10.64
N LYS A 2 52.74 -76.84 -11.93
CA LYS A 2 52.08 -75.58 -12.36
C LYS A 2 50.54 -75.57 -12.25
N THR A 3 49.87 -76.71 -12.38
CA THR A 3 48.40 -76.81 -12.33
C THR A 3 47.80 -76.80 -10.92
N LEU A 4 48.55 -77.27 -9.91
CA LEU A 4 48.11 -77.21 -8.51
C LEU A 4 48.20 -75.78 -7.94
N PHE A 5 49.20 -75.01 -8.38
CA PHE A 5 49.40 -73.64 -7.93
C PHE A 5 48.31 -72.68 -8.47
N THR A 6 47.84 -72.91 -9.70
CA THR A 6 46.75 -72.12 -10.29
C THR A 6 45.41 -72.40 -9.64
N VAL A 7 45.13 -73.63 -9.21
CA VAL A 7 43.87 -73.99 -8.51
C VAL A 7 43.84 -73.40 -7.09
N LEU A 8 45.00 -73.32 -6.42
CA LEU A 8 45.08 -72.73 -5.09
C LEU A 8 44.91 -71.21 -5.12
N ILE A 9 45.42 -70.53 -6.15
CA ILE A 9 45.27 -69.08 -6.33
C ILE A 9 43.83 -68.74 -6.71
N THR A 10 43.16 -69.51 -7.58
CA THR A 10 41.74 -69.27 -7.90
C THR A 10 40.84 -69.54 -6.69
N ALA A 11 41.12 -70.55 -5.87
CA ALA A 11 40.39 -70.79 -4.63
C ALA A 11 40.58 -69.65 -3.61
N LEU A 12 41.79 -69.08 -3.51
CA LEU A 12 42.07 -67.92 -2.65
C LEU A 12 41.37 -66.64 -3.13
N ILE A 13 41.30 -66.42 -4.44
CA ILE A 13 40.60 -65.25 -5.01
C ILE A 13 39.08 -65.38 -4.85
N VAL A 14 38.53 -66.60 -5.00
CA VAL A 14 37.10 -66.86 -4.77
C VAL A 14 36.74 -66.77 -3.29
N ALA A 15 37.62 -67.22 -2.39
CA ALA A 15 37.44 -67.06 -0.93
C ALA A 15 37.58 -65.59 -0.49
N ALA A 16 38.50 -64.83 -1.08
CA ALA A 16 38.67 -63.41 -0.80
C ALA A 16 37.52 -62.57 -1.35
N SER A 17 36.97 -62.91 -2.52
CA SER A 17 35.82 -62.22 -3.10
C SER A 17 34.53 -62.54 -2.34
N THR A 18 34.29 -63.80 -1.95
CA THR A 18 33.14 -64.13 -1.09
C THR A 18 33.24 -63.50 0.30
N TRP A 19 34.43 -63.40 0.90
CA TRP A 19 34.62 -62.68 2.17
C TRP A 19 34.42 -61.16 2.02
N TYR A 20 34.81 -60.57 0.89
CA TYR A 20 34.61 -59.14 0.61
C TYR A 20 33.15 -58.80 0.33
N PHE A 21 32.40 -59.68 -0.35
CA PHE A 21 30.97 -59.49 -0.60
C PHE A 21 30.09 -59.77 0.63
N LEU A 22 30.43 -60.77 1.48
CA LEU A 22 29.71 -60.99 2.74
C LEU A 22 29.93 -59.88 3.78
N LYS A 23 30.98 -59.06 3.65
CA LYS A 23 31.22 -57.93 4.56
C LYS A 23 30.55 -56.62 4.10
N LYS A 24 29.97 -56.58 2.90
CA LYS A 24 29.39 -55.36 2.31
C LYS A 24 27.86 -55.25 2.46
N ASP A 25 27.17 -56.34 2.80
CA ASP A 25 25.74 -56.36 3.13
C ASP A 25 25.50 -56.62 4.63
N SER A 26 26.17 -55.84 5.47
CA SER A 26 25.64 -55.56 6.81
C SER A 26 24.96 -54.20 6.74
N PRO A 27 23.65 -54.07 7.06
CA PRO A 27 23.11 -52.75 7.32
C PRO A 27 23.94 -52.17 8.45
N ILE A 28 24.38 -50.91 8.28
CA ILE A 28 24.91 -50.11 9.38
C ILE A 28 23.74 -49.95 10.36
N ALA A 29 23.59 -50.93 11.25
CA ALA A 29 22.93 -50.74 12.52
C ALA A 29 23.84 -49.77 13.26
N ALA A 30 23.55 -48.47 13.11
CA ALA A 30 24.08 -47.46 13.97
C ALA A 30 23.92 -47.97 15.41
N GLU A 31 25.03 -48.08 16.15
CA GLU A 31 25.01 -48.14 17.60
C GLU A 31 24.33 -46.86 18.09
N ARG A 32 23.00 -46.87 18.12
CA ARG A 32 22.22 -45.98 18.96
C ARG A 32 22.54 -46.44 20.37
N GLY A 33 23.46 -45.72 21.03
CA GLY A 33 23.62 -45.83 22.47
C GLY A 33 22.23 -45.87 23.10
N LYS A 34 22.01 -46.84 23.99
CA LYS A 34 20.71 -47.19 24.61
C LYS A 34 19.94 -45.93 25.05
N LYS A 35 19.19 -45.34 24.14
CA LYS A 35 18.11 -44.41 24.46
C LYS A 35 16.88 -45.28 24.59
N GLU A 36 16.26 -45.22 25.75
CA GLU A 36 15.08 -46.03 26.08
C GLU A 36 13.93 -45.65 25.13
N LEU A 37 13.41 -46.60 24.35
CA LEU A 37 12.31 -46.35 23.44
C LEU A 37 11.03 -46.16 24.25
N LEU A 38 10.38 -45.00 24.15
CA LEU A 38 9.17 -44.70 24.91
C LEU A 38 7.91 -45.18 24.18
N TYR A 39 7.72 -44.74 22.93
CA TYR A 39 6.58 -45.09 22.09
C TYR A 39 6.86 -44.75 20.63
N TYR A 40 6.04 -45.26 19.71
CA TYR A 40 5.99 -44.90 18.30
C TYR A 40 4.89 -43.87 18.08
N GLN A 41 5.13 -42.84 17.27
CA GLN A 41 4.19 -41.75 17.05
C GLN A 41 4.07 -41.43 15.56
N SER A 42 2.87 -41.05 15.13
CA SER A 42 2.65 -40.62 13.74
C SER A 42 3.12 -39.18 13.55
N ALA A 43 3.95 -38.93 12.52
CA ALA A 43 4.42 -37.59 12.20
C ALA A 43 3.30 -36.66 11.69
N MET A 44 2.25 -37.21 11.06
CA MET A 44 1.10 -36.43 10.58
C MET A 44 -0.06 -36.35 11.58
N HIS A 45 -0.14 -37.30 12.50
CA HIS A 45 -1.20 -37.33 13.50
C HIS A 45 -0.56 -37.52 14.88
N PRO A 46 0.05 -36.47 15.46
CA PRO A 46 0.86 -36.63 16.66
C PRO A 46 0.12 -37.23 17.86
N TRP A 47 -1.20 -37.10 17.93
CA TRP A 47 -2.02 -37.75 18.95
C TRP A 47 -2.09 -39.28 18.83
N ILE A 48 -1.72 -39.86 17.68
CA ILE A 48 -1.63 -41.30 17.46
C ILE A 48 -0.27 -41.79 17.97
N LYS A 49 -0.28 -42.37 19.16
CA LYS A 49 0.85 -43.06 19.79
C LYS A 49 0.60 -44.57 19.85
N SER A 50 1.65 -45.36 19.71
CA SER A 50 1.62 -46.82 19.74
C SER A 50 2.82 -47.33 20.53
N ASP A 51 2.62 -48.37 21.32
CA ASP A 51 3.68 -49.12 21.99
C ASP A 51 4.50 -49.99 21.02
N LYS A 52 3.97 -50.22 19.80
CA LYS A 52 4.55 -51.11 18.79
C LYS A 52 4.79 -50.40 17.46
N PRO A 53 5.79 -50.83 16.67
CA PRO A 53 5.96 -50.37 15.30
C PRO A 53 4.72 -50.76 14.48
N GLY A 54 4.27 -49.85 13.63
CA GLY A 54 3.04 -50.05 12.86
C GLY A 54 2.77 -48.88 11.93
N ARG A 55 1.59 -48.89 11.31
CA ARG A 55 1.12 -47.79 10.47
C ARG A 55 0.07 -46.98 11.21
N CYS A 56 0.09 -45.66 11.02
CA CYS A 56 -0.93 -44.76 11.53
C CYS A 56 -2.30 -45.16 10.95
N THR A 57 -3.30 -45.27 11.81
CA THR A 57 -4.66 -45.67 11.43
C THR A 57 -5.40 -44.62 10.61
N ILE A 58 -4.89 -43.38 10.53
CA ILE A 58 -5.51 -42.27 9.81
C ILE A 58 -4.81 -42.04 8.45
N CYS A 59 -3.49 -41.82 8.40
CA CYS A 59 -2.76 -41.60 7.14
C CYS A 59 -2.14 -42.86 6.52
N GLY A 60 -2.07 -43.99 7.22
CA GLY A 60 -1.44 -45.21 6.72
C GLY A 60 0.10 -45.18 6.64
N MET A 61 0.75 -44.08 7.06
CA MET A 61 2.21 -43.96 7.12
C MET A 61 2.81 -44.71 8.31
N GLU A 62 4.08 -45.12 8.21
CA GLU A 62 4.77 -45.81 9.31
C GLU A 62 5.01 -44.89 10.51
N LEU A 63 4.79 -45.43 11.72
CA LEU A 63 4.98 -44.71 12.98
C LEU A 63 6.48 -44.61 13.29
N THR A 64 6.91 -43.42 13.72
CA THR A 64 8.32 -43.13 14.00
C THR A 64 8.61 -43.38 15.49
N PRO A 65 9.70 -44.09 15.85
CA PRO A 65 10.08 -44.31 17.25
C PRO A 65 10.52 -43.02 17.94
N VAL A 66 10.01 -42.74 19.14
CA VAL A 66 10.39 -41.63 20.02
C VAL A 66 11.15 -42.19 21.23
N TYR A 67 12.35 -41.68 21.47
CA TYR A 67 13.23 -42.17 22.54
C TYR A 67 13.24 -41.25 23.77
N ALA A 68 13.65 -41.77 24.93
CA ALA A 68 13.75 -41.03 26.18
C ALA A 68 14.74 -39.86 26.06
N GLY A 69 14.25 -38.65 26.36
CA GLY A 69 14.96 -37.38 26.15
C GLY A 69 14.60 -36.66 24.86
N GLU A 70 13.94 -37.33 23.91
CA GLU A 70 13.35 -36.68 22.73
C GLU A 70 11.93 -36.23 23.08
N LYS A 71 11.63 -34.96 22.80
CA LYS A 71 10.24 -34.51 22.82
C LYS A 71 9.58 -35.15 21.60
N GLY A 72 8.59 -36.02 21.81
CA GLY A 72 7.81 -36.55 20.70
C GLY A 72 7.16 -35.42 19.89
N PHE A 73 6.44 -35.75 18.82
CA PHE A 73 5.64 -34.80 18.04
C PHE A 73 4.47 -34.18 18.85
N ASP A 74 4.44 -34.38 20.18
CA ASP A 74 3.50 -33.76 21.09
C ASP A 74 3.52 -32.25 20.88
N ALA A 75 2.33 -31.72 20.60
CA ALA A 75 1.98 -30.32 20.40
C ALA A 75 2.29 -29.43 21.64
N SER A 76 3.53 -29.46 22.07
CA SER A 76 4.09 -28.69 23.19
C SER A 76 4.84 -27.50 22.62
N GLY A 77 4.17 -26.80 21.72
CA GLY A 77 4.73 -25.70 20.95
C GLY A 77 3.67 -24.86 20.26
N GLY A 78 2.50 -24.67 20.88
CA GLY A 78 1.48 -23.75 20.37
C GLY A 78 0.82 -24.15 19.04
N GLU A 79 -0.27 -23.48 18.70
CA GLU A 79 -1.09 -23.72 17.50
C GLU A 79 -0.39 -23.40 16.16
N ASN A 80 0.89 -22.99 16.20
CA ASN A 80 1.63 -22.39 15.09
C ASN A 80 2.98 -23.07 14.76
N ILE A 81 3.26 -24.30 15.24
CA ILE A 81 4.50 -25.02 14.91
C ILE A 81 4.24 -26.21 13.97
N VAL A 82 5.02 -26.28 12.88
CA VAL A 82 5.07 -27.38 11.92
C VAL A 82 6.35 -28.17 12.12
N ALA A 83 6.24 -29.46 12.44
CA ALA A 83 7.38 -30.36 12.50
C ALA A 83 7.56 -31.10 11.16
N LEU A 84 8.78 -31.08 10.62
CA LEU A 84 9.19 -31.82 9.43
C LEU A 84 10.32 -32.79 9.75
N SER A 85 10.30 -33.97 9.14
CA SER A 85 11.41 -34.91 9.22
C SER A 85 12.63 -34.42 8.43
N GLN A 86 13.82 -34.93 8.75
CA GLN A 86 15.05 -34.62 8.01
C GLN A 86 14.96 -34.95 6.51
N THR A 87 14.25 -36.03 6.15
CA THR A 87 14.03 -36.37 4.75
C THR A 87 13.08 -35.38 4.07
N GLN A 88 12.04 -34.90 4.76
CA GLN A 88 11.16 -33.86 4.24
C GLN A 88 11.90 -32.54 4.03
N ILE A 89 12.73 -32.11 5.00
CA ILE A 89 13.55 -30.89 4.89
C ILE A 89 14.45 -30.95 3.64
N GLN A 90 15.09 -32.09 3.40
CA GLN A 90 15.95 -32.29 2.22
C GLN A 90 15.15 -32.30 0.90
N VAL A 91 14.03 -33.01 0.86
CA VAL A 91 13.19 -33.07 -0.36
C VAL A 91 12.58 -31.71 -0.69
N LEU A 92 12.14 -30.98 0.33
CA LEU A 92 11.58 -29.64 0.20
C LEU A 92 12.64 -28.56 -0.05
N HIS A 93 13.93 -28.92 0.03
CA HIS A 93 15.08 -28.02 -0.11
C HIS A 93 14.93 -26.79 0.80
N VAL A 94 14.56 -27.00 2.05
CA VAL A 94 14.35 -25.90 2.99
C VAL A 94 15.65 -25.16 3.22
N GLU A 95 15.65 -23.86 2.94
CA GLU A 95 16.77 -22.96 3.19
C GLU A 95 16.37 -21.92 4.22
N THR A 96 17.33 -21.49 5.04
CA THR A 96 17.11 -20.47 6.06
C THR A 96 18.11 -19.34 5.91
N ALA A 97 17.68 -18.13 6.22
CA ALA A 97 18.56 -16.98 6.40
C ALA A 97 18.37 -16.40 7.80
N GLU A 98 19.42 -15.79 8.33
CA GLU A 98 19.40 -15.12 9.63
C GLU A 98 18.88 -13.68 9.48
N ALA A 99 18.01 -13.25 10.39
CA ALA A 99 17.56 -11.88 10.51
C ALA A 99 18.71 -10.99 11.03
N LYS A 100 19.13 -10.00 10.24
CA LYS A 100 20.30 -9.16 10.54
C LYS A 100 19.97 -7.69 10.49
N VAL A 101 20.61 -6.93 11.38
CA VAL A 101 20.62 -5.46 11.29
C VAL A 101 21.65 -5.05 10.25
N GLN A 102 21.18 -4.57 9.10
CA GLN A 102 22.03 -4.16 7.99
C GLN A 102 21.36 -3.04 7.18
N PRO A 103 22.14 -2.21 6.47
CA PRO A 103 21.59 -1.19 5.57
C PRO A 103 20.69 -1.83 4.52
N LEU A 104 19.52 -1.23 4.29
CA LEU A 104 18.62 -1.64 3.23
C LEU A 104 19.00 -0.85 1.97
N VAL A 105 19.51 -1.56 0.96
CA VAL A 105 19.85 -0.96 -0.34
C VAL A 105 18.64 -1.11 -1.26
N ARG A 106 18.28 0.00 -1.92
CA ARG A 106 17.29 0.00 -2.99
C ARG A 106 17.82 0.80 -4.17
N ASN A 107 17.81 0.20 -5.35
CA ASN A 107 18.08 0.91 -6.60
C ASN A 107 16.73 1.19 -7.25
N LEU A 108 16.31 2.46 -7.21
CA LEU A 108 15.08 2.86 -7.86
C LEU A 108 15.40 3.36 -9.27
N GLU A 109 15.11 2.52 -10.25
CA GLU A 109 15.07 2.90 -11.66
C GLU A 109 13.80 3.69 -11.92
N VAL A 110 13.95 4.91 -12.43
CA VAL A 110 12.85 5.80 -12.75
C VAL A 110 12.98 6.29 -14.18
N SER A 111 11.86 6.41 -14.88
CA SER A 111 11.84 6.98 -16.22
C SER A 111 11.02 8.26 -16.20
N GLY A 112 11.49 9.25 -16.94
CA GLY A 112 10.91 10.58 -16.93
C GLY A 112 11.31 11.42 -18.13
N MET A 113 11.09 12.71 -18.02
CA MET A 113 11.46 13.70 -19.03
C MET A 113 12.37 14.77 -18.43
N ILE A 114 13.32 15.22 -19.22
CA ILE A 114 14.09 16.44 -18.96
C ILE A 114 13.33 17.60 -19.61
N ASP A 115 12.96 18.58 -18.79
CA ASP A 115 12.24 19.79 -19.20
C ASP A 115 12.91 21.05 -18.65
N ASP A 116 12.44 22.21 -19.07
CA ASP A 116 12.96 23.49 -18.61
C ASP A 116 12.52 23.85 -17.18
N ASP A 117 13.27 24.74 -16.55
CA ASP A 117 12.87 25.32 -15.27
C ASP A 117 11.75 26.36 -15.50
N GLU A 118 10.51 25.95 -15.25
CA GLU A 118 9.33 26.80 -15.40
C GLU A 118 9.43 28.12 -14.61
N ARG A 119 10.24 28.17 -13.53
CA ARG A 119 10.45 29.42 -12.75
C ARG A 119 11.22 30.45 -13.58
N ASN A 120 12.05 30.01 -14.52
CA ASN A 120 12.84 30.84 -15.42
C ASN A 120 12.30 30.82 -16.85
N HIS A 121 11.03 30.43 -17.02
CA HIS A 121 10.29 30.50 -18.27
C HIS A 121 9.44 31.78 -18.30
N ARG A 122 9.55 32.58 -19.36
CA ARG A 122 8.69 33.76 -19.57
C ARG A 122 8.05 33.76 -20.93
N ILE A 123 6.76 34.07 -20.91
CA ILE A 123 5.98 34.41 -22.09
C ILE A 123 5.97 35.93 -22.23
N ILE A 124 6.37 36.42 -23.40
CA ILE A 124 6.32 37.83 -23.76
C ILE A 124 5.08 38.06 -24.60
N SER A 125 4.08 38.70 -23.99
CA SER A 125 2.86 39.11 -24.67
C SER A 125 2.93 40.58 -25.11
N ALA A 126 2.17 40.93 -26.14
CA ALA A 126 2.08 42.29 -26.62
C ALA A 126 1.34 43.19 -25.62
N TYR A 127 1.99 44.25 -25.15
CA TYR A 127 1.36 45.28 -24.30
C TYR A 127 0.54 46.30 -25.11
N VAL A 128 0.82 46.39 -26.41
CA VAL A 128 0.19 47.31 -27.38
C VAL A 128 -0.19 46.54 -28.63
N ASP A 129 -1.09 47.08 -29.44
CA ASP A 129 -1.33 46.62 -30.81
C ASP A 129 -0.30 47.23 -31.77
N GLY A 130 0.02 46.51 -32.85
CA GLY A 130 1.01 47.00 -33.80
C GLY A 130 1.32 46.04 -34.94
N ARG A 131 2.41 46.36 -35.64
CA ARG A 131 2.98 45.56 -36.72
C ARG A 131 4.45 45.32 -36.47
N VAL A 132 4.92 44.11 -36.74
CA VAL A 132 6.35 43.77 -36.67
C VAL A 132 7.04 44.34 -37.91
N GLU A 133 8.04 45.19 -37.71
CA GLU A 133 8.87 45.75 -38.79
C GLU A 133 10.10 44.89 -39.07
N THR A 134 10.77 44.43 -38.01
CA THR A 134 11.98 43.61 -38.11
C THR A 134 12.03 42.63 -36.96
N LEU A 135 12.43 41.40 -37.23
CA LEU A 135 12.53 40.33 -36.25
C LEU A 135 14.00 39.97 -36.06
N PHE A 136 14.57 40.29 -34.90
CA PHE A 136 15.96 39.97 -34.59
C PHE A 136 16.11 38.52 -34.12
N ALA A 137 15.18 38.05 -33.27
CA ALA A 137 15.10 36.67 -32.81
C ALA A 137 14.14 35.88 -33.72
N ASN A 138 14.63 35.45 -34.88
CA ASN A 138 13.80 34.92 -35.98
C ASN A 138 13.79 33.40 -36.12
N HIS A 139 14.39 32.67 -35.18
CA HIS A 139 14.35 31.21 -35.17
C HIS A 139 14.33 30.65 -33.74
N HIS A 140 13.79 29.45 -33.59
CA HIS A 140 13.84 28.69 -32.35
C HIS A 140 15.29 28.35 -31.96
N GLY A 141 15.58 28.34 -30.66
CA GLY A 141 16.93 28.06 -30.16
C GLY A 141 17.87 29.27 -30.20
N PHE A 142 17.38 30.47 -30.51
CA PHE A 142 18.19 31.69 -30.49
C PHE A 142 18.49 32.11 -29.05
N ASP A 143 19.78 32.22 -28.71
CA ASP A 143 20.20 32.68 -27.38
C ASP A 143 20.15 34.20 -27.27
N VAL A 144 19.57 34.68 -26.18
CA VAL A 144 19.39 36.11 -25.89
C VAL A 144 19.93 36.46 -24.51
N VAL A 145 20.42 37.69 -24.39
CA VAL A 145 20.79 38.29 -23.11
C VAL A 145 19.71 39.27 -22.68
N ALA A 146 19.46 39.42 -21.38
CA ALA A 146 18.55 40.43 -20.85
C ALA A 146 18.87 41.82 -21.44
N GLY A 147 17.84 42.49 -21.97
CA GLY A 147 17.95 43.78 -22.65
C GLY A 147 18.27 43.71 -24.15
N GLN A 148 18.57 42.53 -24.70
CA GLN A 148 18.82 42.37 -26.14
C GLN A 148 17.53 42.59 -26.95
N PRO A 149 17.59 43.27 -28.12
CA PRO A 149 16.43 43.42 -28.99
C PRO A 149 15.93 42.09 -29.57
N LEU A 150 14.63 41.83 -29.42
CA LEU A 150 13.94 40.66 -29.98
C LEU A 150 13.24 41.00 -31.30
N ALA A 151 12.54 42.13 -31.33
CA ALA A 151 11.86 42.65 -32.51
C ALA A 151 11.80 44.17 -32.49
N MET A 152 11.62 44.75 -33.66
CA MET A 152 11.26 46.15 -33.86
C MET A 152 9.80 46.21 -34.33
N ILE A 153 8.99 47.01 -33.63
CA ILE A 153 7.55 47.11 -33.87
C ILE A 153 7.14 48.54 -34.20
N TYR A 154 6.10 48.67 -35.00
CA TYR A 154 5.36 49.91 -35.18
C TYR A 154 4.02 49.80 -34.45
N SER A 155 3.75 50.72 -33.53
CA SER A 155 2.48 50.82 -32.82
C SER A 155 2.03 52.28 -32.81
N PRO A 156 0.87 52.62 -33.41
CA PRO A 156 0.38 54.00 -33.44
C PRO A 156 0.15 54.56 -32.03
N SER A 157 -0.43 53.75 -31.14
CA SER A 157 -0.75 54.14 -29.76
C SER A 157 0.52 54.39 -28.95
N LEU A 158 1.54 53.54 -29.10
CA LEU A 158 2.83 53.72 -28.45
C LEU A 158 3.58 54.95 -28.98
N LEU A 159 3.64 55.13 -30.30
CA LEU A 159 4.30 56.28 -30.92
C LEU A 159 3.68 57.61 -30.46
N GLN A 160 2.34 57.66 -30.32
CA GLN A 160 1.66 58.83 -29.78
C GLN A 160 2.08 59.12 -28.34
N ALA A 161 2.10 58.10 -27.48
CA ALA A 161 2.50 58.24 -26.08
C ALA A 161 3.98 58.66 -25.93
N GLU A 162 4.87 58.11 -26.76
CA GLU A 162 6.28 58.51 -26.78
C GLU A 162 6.47 59.99 -27.16
N ARG A 163 5.75 60.46 -28.19
CA ARG A 163 5.80 61.86 -28.63
C ARG A 163 5.24 62.82 -27.58
N GLU A 164 4.19 62.41 -26.88
CA GLU A 164 3.63 63.16 -25.77
C GLU A 164 4.64 63.29 -24.62
N TYR A 165 5.26 62.17 -24.21
CA TYR A 165 6.28 62.15 -23.16
C TYR A 165 7.45 63.10 -23.41
N ARG A 166 7.93 63.21 -24.67
CA ARG A 166 9.03 64.11 -25.04
C ARG A 166 8.69 65.59 -24.91
N ARG A 167 7.41 65.96 -24.97
CA ARG A 167 6.95 67.37 -24.92
C ARG A 167 6.55 67.82 -23.51
N LEU A 168 6.28 66.87 -22.61
CA LEU A 168 5.83 67.16 -21.25
C LEU A 168 7.01 67.47 -20.31
N ALA A 169 6.70 68.17 -19.21
CA ALA A 169 7.62 68.45 -18.11
C ALA A 169 6.90 68.27 -16.76
N GLY A 170 7.67 68.25 -15.66
CA GLY A 170 7.14 68.13 -14.31
C GLY A 170 6.37 66.82 -14.04
N GLU A 171 5.33 66.89 -13.21
CA GLU A 171 4.54 65.73 -12.79
C GLU A 171 3.89 64.98 -13.97
N LEU A 172 3.46 65.71 -15.01
CA LEU A 172 2.83 65.12 -16.19
C LEU A 172 3.81 64.22 -16.96
N LYS A 173 5.09 64.58 -17.01
CA LYS A 173 6.11 63.73 -17.63
C LYS A 173 6.26 62.43 -16.85
N VAL A 174 6.26 62.51 -15.52
CA VAL A 174 6.36 61.32 -14.64
C VAL A 174 5.16 60.39 -14.84
N SER A 175 3.93 60.93 -14.87
CA SER A 175 2.73 60.11 -15.11
C SER A 175 2.73 59.45 -16.48
N THR A 176 3.15 60.16 -17.53
CA THR A 176 3.25 59.59 -18.88
C THR A 176 4.36 58.54 -18.97
N GLY A 177 5.46 58.71 -18.23
CA GLY A 177 6.50 57.69 -18.09
C GLY A 177 5.96 56.40 -17.48
N LEU A 178 5.14 56.48 -16.43
CA LEU A 178 4.47 55.31 -15.84
C LEU A 178 3.52 54.63 -16.84
N ARG A 179 2.80 55.42 -17.66
CA ARG A 179 1.97 54.90 -18.75
C ARG A 179 2.79 54.16 -19.81
N LEU A 180 3.94 54.70 -20.22
CA LEU A 180 4.85 54.02 -21.15
C LEU A 180 5.39 52.71 -20.57
N LYS A 181 5.66 52.67 -19.25
CA LYS A 181 6.04 51.44 -18.55
C LYS A 181 4.93 50.39 -18.59
N GLN A 182 3.67 50.80 -18.45
CA GLN A 182 2.51 49.92 -18.62
C GLN A 182 2.33 49.43 -20.08
N MET A 183 2.82 50.21 -21.04
CA MET A 183 2.84 49.86 -22.47
C MET A 183 4.06 49.00 -22.86
N GLY A 184 4.84 48.54 -21.89
CA GLY A 184 5.91 47.56 -22.08
C GLY A 184 7.32 48.13 -22.26
N LEU A 185 7.51 49.46 -22.15
CA LEU A 185 8.85 50.04 -22.20
C LEU A 185 9.54 49.90 -20.84
N ASN A 186 10.84 49.60 -20.85
CA ASN A 186 11.65 49.63 -19.64
C ASN A 186 12.20 51.05 -19.36
N GLU A 187 12.84 51.24 -18.21
CA GLU A 187 13.35 52.54 -17.77
C GLU A 187 14.48 53.08 -18.67
N SER A 188 15.33 52.20 -19.23
CA SER A 188 16.36 52.59 -20.20
C SER A 188 15.74 53.16 -21.46
N GLN A 189 14.75 52.46 -22.02
CA GLN A 189 14.04 52.88 -23.22
C GLN A 189 13.34 54.22 -23.02
N ILE A 190 12.71 54.44 -21.87
CA ILE A 190 12.03 55.71 -21.52
C ILE A 190 13.05 56.85 -21.39
N GLY A 191 14.22 56.59 -20.80
CA GLY A 191 15.32 57.56 -20.69
C GLY A 191 15.85 57.99 -22.05
N GLU A 192 15.99 57.04 -22.98
CA GLU A 192 16.50 57.24 -24.34
C GLU A 192 15.50 57.92 -25.29
N LEU A 193 14.22 58.06 -24.90
CA LEU A 193 13.21 58.72 -25.74
C LEU A 193 13.55 60.17 -26.07
N ALA A 194 14.33 60.86 -25.22
CA ALA A 194 14.74 62.24 -25.50
C ALA A 194 15.66 62.33 -26.73
N ASP A 195 16.49 61.32 -26.94
CA ASP A 195 17.52 61.27 -27.99
C ASP A 195 17.05 60.50 -29.23
N LYS A 196 15.93 59.78 -29.15
CA LYS A 196 15.36 59.03 -30.27
C LYS A 196 14.97 59.98 -31.43
N PRO A 197 15.44 59.73 -32.67
CA PRO A 197 15.10 60.56 -33.83
C PRO A 197 13.59 60.73 -34.05
N ASN A 198 13.17 61.90 -34.56
CA ASN A 198 11.74 62.21 -34.75
C ASN A 198 11.09 61.42 -35.90
N ASP A 199 11.89 60.98 -36.86
CA ASP A 199 11.52 60.15 -38.00
C ASP A 199 11.54 58.65 -37.69
N MET A 200 12.07 58.24 -36.53
CA MET A 200 12.03 56.86 -36.06
C MET A 200 10.64 56.52 -35.51
N LEU A 201 9.84 55.82 -36.31
CA LEU A 201 8.44 55.46 -35.99
C LEU A 201 8.31 54.15 -35.19
N SER A 202 9.38 53.38 -35.09
CA SER A 202 9.39 52.05 -34.49
C SER A 202 10.01 52.03 -33.09
N SER A 203 9.66 51.01 -32.31
CA SER A 203 10.17 50.78 -30.95
C SER A 203 10.61 49.34 -30.80
N MET A 204 11.61 49.09 -29.94
CA MET A 204 12.16 47.75 -29.75
C MET A 204 11.41 47.00 -28.65
N ILE A 205 11.15 45.72 -28.88
CA ILE A 205 10.81 44.76 -27.84
C ILE A 205 12.13 44.16 -27.37
N LEU A 206 12.42 44.26 -26.08
CA LEU A 206 13.66 43.77 -25.48
C LEU A 206 13.42 42.49 -24.69
N ALA A 207 14.45 41.65 -24.57
CA ALA A 207 14.40 40.44 -23.76
C ALA A 207 14.35 40.80 -22.25
N PRO A 208 13.36 40.31 -21.48
CA PRO A 208 13.26 40.58 -20.05
C PRO A 208 14.25 39.76 -19.20
N LEU A 209 14.75 38.64 -19.72
CA LEU A 209 15.81 37.83 -19.10
C LEU A 209 16.76 37.28 -20.18
N SER A 210 17.91 36.78 -19.73
CA SER A 210 18.82 36.00 -20.55
C SER A 210 18.31 34.56 -20.65
N GLY A 211 18.37 33.94 -21.83
CA GLY A 211 17.90 32.58 -22.03
C GLY A 211 17.91 32.20 -23.50
N THR A 212 17.10 31.21 -23.85
CA THR A 212 16.93 30.72 -25.22
C THR A 212 15.48 30.91 -25.64
N VAL A 213 15.27 31.40 -26.87
CA VAL A 213 13.92 31.53 -27.45
C VAL A 213 13.39 30.14 -27.78
N VAL A 214 12.40 29.69 -27.02
CA VAL A 214 11.75 28.39 -27.16
C VAL A 214 10.72 28.41 -28.28
N GLU A 215 9.95 29.51 -28.36
CA GLU A 215 8.89 29.69 -29.35
C GLU A 215 8.79 31.16 -29.78
N HIS A 216 8.44 31.39 -31.05
CA HIS A 216 8.02 32.69 -31.57
C HIS A 216 6.76 32.53 -32.41
N GLU A 217 5.74 33.36 -32.14
CA GLU A 217 4.44 33.32 -32.84
C GLU A 217 4.24 34.52 -33.77
N ILE A 218 5.32 35.24 -34.07
CA ILE A 218 5.30 36.41 -34.93
C ILE A 218 6.33 36.34 -36.05
N TYR A 219 5.97 36.98 -37.16
CA TYR A 219 6.77 37.12 -38.38
C TYR A 219 6.87 38.59 -38.81
N GLU A 220 7.90 38.92 -39.56
CA GLU A 220 8.05 40.28 -40.12
C GLU A 220 6.85 40.65 -41.01
N GLY A 221 6.34 41.87 -40.84
CA GLY A 221 5.15 42.38 -41.53
C GLY A 221 3.81 41.98 -40.91
N GLN A 222 3.79 41.04 -39.96
CA GLN A 222 2.56 40.60 -39.29
C GLN A 222 2.03 41.67 -38.32
N TYR A 223 0.71 41.81 -38.28
CA TYR A 223 0.02 42.59 -37.25
C TYR A 223 -0.27 41.74 -36.01
N PHE A 224 -0.17 42.36 -34.84
CA PHE A 224 -0.49 41.74 -33.56
C PHE A 224 -1.40 42.63 -32.72
N THR A 225 -2.12 42.02 -31.80
CA THR A 225 -3.04 42.69 -30.88
C THR A 225 -2.56 42.59 -29.44
N VAL A 226 -3.08 43.46 -28.57
CA VAL A 226 -2.79 43.43 -27.13
C VAL A 226 -3.13 42.05 -26.55
N GLY A 227 -2.20 41.50 -25.77
CA GLY A 227 -2.33 40.19 -25.13
C GLY A 227 -1.85 39.01 -25.98
N GLN A 228 -1.62 39.19 -27.29
CA GLN A 228 -1.07 38.13 -28.15
C GLN A 228 0.32 37.71 -27.68
N LYS A 229 0.59 36.40 -27.62
CA LYS A 229 1.91 35.82 -27.36
C LYS A 229 2.85 36.17 -28.54
N LEU A 230 4.01 36.73 -28.23
CA LEU A 230 5.01 37.11 -29.23
C LEU A 230 6.20 36.16 -29.19
N PHE A 231 6.75 35.97 -28.00
CA PHE A 231 7.92 35.13 -27.76
C PHE A 231 7.75 34.34 -26.47
N GLU A 232 8.50 33.25 -26.40
CA GLU A 232 8.69 32.46 -25.21
C GLU A 232 10.18 32.23 -25.00
N ILE A 233 10.67 32.60 -23.81
CA ILE A 233 12.08 32.53 -23.45
C ILE A 233 12.20 31.68 -22.20
N ALA A 234 13.07 30.68 -22.25
CA ALA A 234 13.40 29.85 -21.10
C ALA A 234 14.90 29.88 -20.85
N ASP A 235 15.28 29.85 -19.58
CA ASP A 235 16.66 29.63 -19.17
C ASP A 235 16.93 28.12 -19.05
N PHE A 236 17.91 27.64 -19.81
CA PHE A 236 18.34 26.25 -19.84
C PHE A 236 19.66 26.01 -19.08
N ASP A 237 20.11 26.93 -18.22
CA ASP A 237 21.28 26.73 -17.35
C ASP A 237 21.08 25.60 -16.34
N VAL A 238 19.85 25.45 -15.85
CA VAL A 238 19.41 24.33 -15.01
C VAL A 238 18.18 23.74 -15.67
N MET A 239 18.21 22.44 -15.92
CA MET A 239 17.08 21.67 -16.44
C MET A 239 16.46 20.86 -15.31
N TRP A 240 15.20 20.48 -15.46
CA TRP A 240 14.51 19.59 -14.53
C TRP A 240 14.35 18.22 -15.14
N PHE A 241 14.88 17.19 -14.50
CA PHE A 241 14.43 15.82 -14.74
C PHE A 241 13.22 15.54 -13.86
N GLN A 242 12.09 15.25 -14.50
CA GLN A 242 10.81 15.01 -13.85
C GLN A 242 10.36 13.58 -14.12
N PHE A 243 10.04 12.85 -13.04
CA PHE A 243 9.49 11.50 -13.12
C PHE A 243 8.34 11.34 -12.14
N ASP A 244 7.46 10.37 -12.39
CA ASP A 244 6.37 10.03 -11.48
C ASP A 244 6.85 8.94 -10.51
N ALA A 245 6.80 9.23 -9.21
CA ALA A 245 7.11 8.29 -8.14
C ALA A 245 5.82 7.65 -7.61
N TYR A 246 5.77 6.32 -7.57
CA TYR A 246 4.61 5.60 -7.03
C TYR A 246 4.57 5.66 -5.50
N GLU A 247 3.37 5.54 -4.93
CA GLU A 247 3.14 5.61 -3.48
C GLU A 247 4.03 4.66 -2.66
N GLN A 248 4.32 3.47 -3.19
CA GLN A 248 5.20 2.47 -2.56
C GLN A 248 6.69 2.88 -2.52
N ASP A 249 7.08 3.86 -3.32
CA ASP A 249 8.46 4.35 -3.46
C ASP A 249 8.71 5.60 -2.64
N LEU A 250 7.66 6.32 -2.25
CA LEU A 250 7.76 7.54 -1.44
C LEU A 250 8.50 7.39 -0.11
N PRO A 251 8.39 6.27 0.64
CA PRO A 251 9.16 6.09 1.87
C PRO A 251 10.69 6.07 1.66
N TRP A 252 11.13 6.00 0.42
CA TRP A 252 12.54 6.01 0.04
C TRP A 252 13.02 7.36 -0.48
N LEU A 253 12.12 8.21 -0.94
CA LEU A 253 12.48 9.45 -1.63
C LEU A 253 12.52 10.62 -0.66
N GLU A 254 13.65 11.32 -0.64
CA GLU A 254 13.87 12.50 0.18
C GLU A 254 14.49 13.64 -0.65
N VAL A 255 14.09 14.87 -0.35
CA VAL A 255 14.69 16.06 -0.96
C VAL A 255 16.18 16.14 -0.57
N GLY A 256 17.04 16.39 -1.54
CA GLY A 256 18.50 16.41 -1.38
C GLY A 256 19.20 15.11 -1.79
N GLN A 257 18.47 14.05 -2.10
CA GLN A 257 19.06 12.81 -2.62
C GLN A 257 19.67 13.00 -4.01
N LYS A 258 20.75 12.26 -4.28
CA LYS A 258 21.42 12.28 -5.58
C LYS A 258 20.76 11.29 -6.53
N VAL A 259 20.59 11.71 -7.77
CA VAL A 259 20.04 10.89 -8.86
C VAL A 259 21.03 10.90 -10.01
N ASP A 260 21.44 9.72 -10.45
CA ASP A 260 22.27 9.57 -11.64
C ASP A 260 21.32 9.52 -12.86
N VAL A 261 21.28 10.58 -13.66
CA VAL A 261 20.38 10.68 -14.82
C VAL A 261 21.13 10.38 -16.11
N SER A 262 20.52 9.62 -17.01
CA SER A 262 21.04 9.31 -18.33
C SER A 262 19.96 9.56 -19.38
N THR A 263 20.35 9.93 -20.60
CA THR A 263 19.40 10.19 -21.70
C THR A 263 19.88 9.50 -22.97
N PRO A 264 18.98 8.90 -23.77
CA PRO A 264 19.34 8.31 -25.06
C PRO A 264 19.97 9.30 -26.05
N SER A 265 19.71 10.61 -25.88
CA SER A 265 20.29 11.67 -26.71
C SER A 265 21.80 11.83 -26.53
N GLN A 266 22.35 11.36 -25.40
CA GLN A 266 23.78 11.41 -25.06
C GLN A 266 24.24 10.07 -24.46
N PRO A 267 24.36 9.00 -25.29
CA PRO A 267 24.67 7.67 -24.79
C PRO A 267 25.96 7.59 -23.98
N GLY A 268 25.93 6.87 -22.85
CA GLY A 268 27.10 6.62 -22.00
C GLY A 268 27.50 7.78 -21.08
N LYS A 269 26.82 8.92 -21.13
CA LYS A 269 27.01 10.03 -20.18
C LYS A 269 26.01 9.93 -19.03
N ILE A 270 26.49 10.25 -17.83
CA ILE A 270 25.69 10.34 -16.61
C ILE A 270 25.72 11.79 -16.14
N TYR A 271 24.54 12.34 -15.88
CA TYR A 271 24.32 13.68 -15.36
C TYR A 271 23.87 13.55 -13.90
N PRO A 272 24.73 13.87 -12.93
CA PRO A 272 24.34 13.84 -11.52
C PRO A 272 23.39 15.00 -11.24
N GLY A 273 22.21 14.66 -10.72
CA GLY A 273 21.19 15.60 -10.27
C GLY A 273 20.89 15.44 -8.79
N VAL A 274 20.11 16.39 -8.27
CA VAL A 274 19.64 16.36 -6.88
C VAL A 274 18.13 16.53 -6.86
N ILE A 275 17.42 15.69 -6.10
CA ILE A 275 15.98 15.85 -5.87
C ILE A 275 15.75 17.20 -5.19
N SER A 276 15.10 18.12 -5.88
CA SER A 276 14.84 19.48 -5.40
C SER A 276 13.42 19.64 -4.86
N PHE A 277 12.48 18.82 -5.34
CA PHE A 277 11.08 18.90 -4.95
C PHE A 277 10.35 17.56 -5.17
N ILE A 278 9.46 17.22 -4.25
CA ILE A 278 8.51 16.10 -4.34
C ILE A 278 7.12 16.72 -4.16
N ASP A 279 6.23 16.54 -5.13
CA ASP A 279 4.90 17.13 -5.08
C ASP A 279 4.09 16.51 -3.92
N PRO A 280 3.51 17.31 -3.01
CA PRO A 280 2.71 16.78 -1.91
C PRO A 280 1.37 16.20 -2.36
N ASN A 281 0.94 16.45 -3.60
CA ASN A 281 -0.34 15.97 -4.13
C ASN A 281 -0.14 14.67 -4.92
N LEU A 282 -0.80 13.61 -4.47
CA LEU A 282 -0.84 12.33 -5.18
C LEU A 282 -1.93 12.38 -6.26
N ASP A 283 -1.60 11.94 -7.47
CA ASP A 283 -2.60 11.66 -8.51
C ASP A 283 -3.43 10.43 -8.08
N GLU A 284 -4.75 10.61 -7.98
CA GLU A 284 -5.66 9.57 -7.49
C GLU A 284 -5.78 8.39 -8.46
N MET A 285 -5.62 8.63 -9.76
CA MET A 285 -5.79 7.63 -10.82
C MET A 285 -4.55 6.75 -10.95
N THR A 286 -3.35 7.35 -10.91
CA THR A 286 -2.09 6.62 -11.09
C THR A 286 -1.43 6.23 -9.77
N ARG A 287 -1.91 6.76 -8.62
CA ARG A 287 -1.30 6.59 -7.29
C ARG A 287 0.19 6.96 -7.30
N SER A 288 0.52 8.04 -8.02
CA SER A 288 1.88 8.56 -8.14
C SER A 288 1.94 10.06 -7.86
N THR A 289 3.13 10.58 -7.58
CA THR A 289 3.39 12.00 -7.42
C THR A 289 4.61 12.41 -8.25
N LYS A 290 4.69 13.67 -8.65
CA LYS A 290 5.80 14.20 -9.45
C LYS A 290 7.01 14.48 -8.57
N VAL A 291 8.15 13.98 -9.01
CA VAL A 291 9.45 14.25 -8.39
C VAL A 291 10.32 15.02 -9.38
N ARG A 292 10.92 16.10 -8.89
CA ARG A 292 11.78 16.99 -9.65
C ARG A 292 13.22 16.87 -9.19
N VAL A 293 14.10 16.74 -10.17
CA VAL A 293 15.55 16.68 -9.99
C VAL A 293 16.18 17.84 -10.75
N ASP A 294 16.97 18.66 -10.05
CA ASP A 294 17.71 19.76 -10.68
C ASP A 294 18.97 19.20 -11.36
N LEU A 295 19.13 19.50 -12.66
CA LEU A 295 20.24 19.09 -13.50
C LEU A 295 21.00 20.31 -14.04
N PRO A 296 22.25 20.54 -13.62
CA PRO A 296 23.09 21.56 -14.24
C PRO A 296 23.33 21.26 -15.72
N ASN A 297 23.14 22.26 -16.59
CA ASN A 297 23.32 22.13 -18.03
C ASN A 297 24.27 23.22 -18.58
N PRO A 298 25.55 23.24 -18.15
CA PRO A 298 26.52 24.21 -18.62
C PRO A 298 26.80 24.06 -20.11
N LYS A 299 27.15 25.17 -20.78
CA LYS A 299 27.58 25.13 -22.18
C LYS A 299 28.93 24.43 -22.30
N VAL A 300 28.99 23.36 -23.09
CA VAL A 300 30.21 22.67 -23.49
C VAL A 300 30.48 23.01 -24.95
N ASN A 301 31.64 23.61 -25.25
CA ASN A 301 31.99 24.09 -26.60
C ASN A 301 30.92 25.03 -27.22
N GLY A 302 30.32 25.88 -26.38
CA GLY A 302 29.29 26.84 -26.81
C GLY A 302 27.91 26.23 -27.05
N ARG A 303 27.69 24.95 -26.75
CA ARG A 303 26.39 24.26 -26.90
C ARG A 303 25.97 23.60 -25.59
N ARG A 304 24.67 23.54 -25.34
CA ARG A 304 24.12 22.75 -24.22
C ARG A 304 23.99 21.30 -24.64
N GLU A 305 24.28 20.39 -23.72
CA GLU A 305 24.25 18.95 -23.99
C GLU A 305 22.87 18.34 -23.71
N LEU A 306 22.18 18.84 -22.67
CA LEU A 306 20.80 18.48 -22.36
C LEU A 306 19.84 19.36 -23.15
N LEU A 307 18.91 18.71 -23.83
CA LEU A 307 17.87 19.34 -24.65
C LEU A 307 16.55 19.38 -23.88
N HIS A 308 15.66 20.30 -24.26
CA HIS A 308 14.33 20.39 -23.70
C HIS A 308 13.43 19.25 -24.21
N ARG A 309 12.50 18.77 -23.37
CA ARG A 309 11.49 17.74 -23.68
C ARG A 309 12.06 16.42 -24.23
N VAL A 310 13.14 15.94 -23.63
CA VAL A 310 13.72 14.62 -23.98
C VAL A 310 13.46 13.60 -22.89
N TYR A 311 13.30 12.34 -23.29
CA TYR A 311 13.23 11.24 -22.34
C TYR A 311 14.58 11.00 -21.65
N ALA A 312 14.51 10.61 -20.39
CA ALA A 312 15.65 10.24 -19.59
C ALA A 312 15.28 9.15 -18.58
N ASP A 313 16.30 8.39 -18.18
CA ASP A 313 16.22 7.40 -17.13
C ASP A 313 17.10 7.85 -15.97
N GLY A 314 16.57 7.74 -14.76
CA GLY A 314 17.24 8.07 -13.52
C GLY A 314 17.48 6.81 -12.69
N MET A 315 18.61 6.79 -12.00
CA MET A 315 18.90 5.82 -10.96
C MET A 315 19.02 6.56 -9.63
N VAL A 316 18.04 6.34 -8.74
CA VAL A 316 18.12 6.84 -7.37
C VAL A 316 18.78 5.75 -6.52
N LYS A 317 19.98 6.06 -5.99
CA LYS A 317 20.68 5.17 -5.07
C LYS A 317 20.22 5.46 -3.65
N LEU A 318 19.59 4.47 -3.03
CA LEU A 318 18.95 4.61 -1.74
C LEU A 318 19.68 3.73 -0.72
N ASP A 319 20.46 4.37 0.15
CA ASP A 319 21.06 3.71 1.31
C ASP A 319 20.26 4.07 2.55
N ALA A 320 19.40 3.16 3.00
CA ALA A 320 18.65 3.35 4.24
C ALA A 320 19.53 3.10 5.46
N THR A 321 19.16 3.76 6.57
CA THR A 321 19.68 3.44 7.89
C THR A 321 19.61 1.93 8.18
N PRO A 322 20.62 1.35 8.84
CA PRO A 322 20.59 -0.06 9.20
C PRO A 322 19.32 -0.40 9.98
N ALA A 323 18.64 -1.45 9.54
CA ALA A 323 17.42 -1.94 10.18
C ALA A 323 17.44 -3.46 10.22
N LEU A 324 16.68 -4.04 11.16
CA LEU A 324 16.47 -5.48 11.19
C LEU A 324 15.79 -5.90 9.88
N SER A 325 16.44 -6.79 9.14
CA SER A 325 15.99 -7.16 7.80
C SER A 325 16.11 -8.67 7.56
N ILE A 326 15.24 -9.15 6.68
CA ILE A 326 15.22 -10.53 6.21
C ILE A 326 15.11 -10.56 4.68
N PRO A 327 15.50 -11.65 4.00
CA PRO A 327 15.26 -11.80 2.57
C PRO A 327 13.76 -11.75 2.26
N LYS A 328 13.38 -11.05 1.18
CA LYS A 328 11.99 -10.98 0.73
C LYS A 328 11.35 -12.35 0.55
N ALA A 329 12.13 -13.33 0.08
CA ALA A 329 11.68 -14.70 -0.15
C ALA A 329 11.16 -15.39 1.14
N ALA A 330 11.58 -14.95 2.32
CA ALA A 330 11.11 -15.52 3.59
C ALA A 330 9.69 -15.10 3.97
N VAL A 331 9.17 -14.01 3.38
CA VAL A 331 7.88 -13.42 3.73
C VAL A 331 6.76 -14.07 2.93
N ILE A 332 5.71 -14.51 3.63
CA ILE A 332 4.49 -15.04 3.04
C ILE A 332 3.30 -14.12 3.36
N HIS A 333 2.41 -13.95 2.38
CA HIS A 333 1.17 -13.19 2.49
C HIS A 333 -0.05 -14.11 2.33
N THR A 334 -0.40 -14.86 3.37
CA THR A 334 -1.54 -15.80 3.38
C THR A 334 -2.80 -15.24 4.04
N GLY A 335 -2.77 -14.00 4.51
CA GLY A 335 -3.91 -13.36 5.16
C GLY A 335 -3.74 -11.84 5.34
N PRO A 336 -4.43 -11.22 6.31
CA PRO A 336 -4.36 -9.77 6.55
C PRO A 336 -2.99 -9.30 7.08
N GLN A 337 -2.16 -10.22 7.57
CA GLN A 337 -0.82 -9.96 8.08
C GLN A 337 0.21 -10.78 7.30
N ALA A 338 1.43 -10.24 7.20
CA ALA A 338 2.56 -10.98 6.68
C ALA A 338 3.08 -11.96 7.73
N VAL A 339 3.48 -13.15 7.31
CA VAL A 339 4.00 -14.19 8.20
C VAL A 339 5.35 -14.71 7.70
N VAL A 340 6.16 -15.20 8.62
CA VAL A 340 7.45 -15.86 8.35
C VAL A 340 7.53 -17.14 9.18
N TYR A 341 8.34 -18.10 8.74
CA TYR A 341 8.59 -19.33 9.47
C TYR A 341 9.97 -19.28 10.12
N LEU A 342 10.02 -19.36 11.45
CA LEU A 342 11.28 -19.44 12.21
C LEU A 342 11.68 -20.90 12.38
N ASP A 343 12.93 -21.21 12.03
CA ASP A 343 13.57 -22.47 12.37
C ASP A 343 13.88 -22.51 13.87
N ARG A 344 13.21 -23.42 14.59
CA ARG A 344 13.39 -23.67 16.03
C ARG A 344 14.33 -24.85 16.29
N GLU A 345 15.12 -25.23 15.29
CA GLU A 345 16.02 -26.37 15.30
C GLU A 345 15.26 -27.72 15.29
N GLU A 346 15.99 -28.81 15.06
CA GLU A 346 15.46 -30.19 15.01
C GLU A 346 14.29 -30.42 14.02
N GLY A 347 14.09 -29.51 13.05
CA GLY A 347 13.04 -29.61 12.04
C GLY A 347 11.68 -29.05 12.48
N ALA A 348 11.65 -28.27 13.56
CA ALA A 348 10.46 -27.53 13.98
C ALA A 348 10.45 -26.11 13.41
N TYR A 349 9.35 -25.72 12.77
CA TYR A 349 9.17 -24.42 12.14
C TYR A 349 7.98 -23.68 12.73
N ALA A 350 8.20 -22.52 13.33
CA ALA A 350 7.15 -21.72 13.96
C ALA A 350 6.66 -20.59 13.04
N GLN A 351 5.36 -20.52 12.77
CA GLN A 351 4.75 -19.39 12.09
C GLN A 351 4.73 -18.17 13.03
N VAL A 352 5.28 -17.05 12.57
CA VAL A 352 5.33 -15.81 13.31
C VAL A 352 4.78 -14.66 12.45
N PRO A 353 3.74 -13.94 12.90
CA PRO A 353 3.27 -12.75 12.21
C PRO A 353 4.30 -11.62 12.37
N VAL A 354 4.57 -10.92 11.27
CA VAL A 354 5.55 -9.84 11.23
C VAL A 354 4.92 -8.57 10.69
N LYS A 355 5.33 -7.43 11.27
CA LYS A 355 5.03 -6.11 10.71
C LYS A 355 6.21 -5.67 9.88
N LEU A 356 5.99 -5.51 8.59
CA LEU A 356 7.04 -5.12 7.64
C LEU A 356 7.12 -3.59 7.52
N GLY A 357 8.33 -3.10 7.25
CA GLY A 357 8.63 -1.70 6.97
C GLY A 357 9.02 -1.50 5.52
N ARG A 358 10.11 -0.74 5.30
CA ARG A 358 10.65 -0.45 3.98
C ARG A 358 11.08 -1.73 3.25
N ARG A 359 10.88 -1.78 1.93
CA ARG A 359 11.24 -2.91 1.04
C ARG A 359 12.41 -2.53 0.13
N GLY A 360 13.60 -3.07 0.37
CA GLY A 360 14.79 -2.86 -0.46
C GLY A 360 14.77 -3.73 -1.72
N ASP A 361 15.90 -3.96 -2.38
CA ASP A 361 15.95 -4.80 -3.59
C ASP A 361 15.79 -6.29 -3.26
N ALA A 362 16.64 -6.81 -2.37
CA ALA A 362 16.65 -8.22 -1.95
C ALA A 362 16.06 -8.44 -0.53
N LEU A 363 16.07 -7.40 0.29
CA LEU A 363 15.76 -7.45 1.71
C LEU A 363 14.51 -6.63 2.03
N VAL A 364 13.86 -6.96 3.14
CA VAL A 364 12.73 -6.21 3.70
C VAL A 364 12.98 -5.92 5.18
N GLU A 365 12.66 -4.70 5.60
CA GLU A 365 12.74 -4.27 6.99
C GLU A 365 11.61 -4.90 7.82
N VAL A 366 11.95 -5.33 9.03
CA VAL A 366 11.03 -5.91 10.00
C VAL A 366 10.90 -4.95 11.17
N LEU A 367 9.71 -4.38 11.36
CA LEU A 367 9.39 -3.44 12.43
C LEU A 367 9.04 -4.16 13.75
N SER A 368 8.43 -5.34 13.66
CA SER A 368 8.12 -6.17 14.81
C SER A 368 7.88 -7.64 14.43
N GLY A 369 8.11 -8.54 15.38
CA GLY A 369 7.83 -9.98 15.27
C GLY A 369 9.08 -10.86 15.22
N LEU A 370 10.25 -10.29 14.93
CA LEU A 370 11.54 -11.00 14.91
C LEU A 370 12.58 -10.29 15.75
N GLU A 371 13.60 -11.04 16.17
CA GLU A 371 14.81 -10.54 16.79
C GLU A 371 16.04 -10.80 15.88
N ALA A 372 17.11 -10.04 16.11
CA ALA A 372 18.36 -10.27 15.38
C ALA A 372 18.94 -11.64 15.76
N GLY A 373 19.34 -12.43 14.76
CA GLY A 373 19.79 -13.81 14.94
C GLY A 373 18.73 -14.88 14.68
N ASP A 374 17.44 -14.51 14.60
CA ASP A 374 16.37 -15.45 14.25
C ASP A 374 16.60 -16.02 12.84
N ARG A 375 16.51 -17.35 12.72
CA ARG A 375 16.63 -18.04 11.42
C ARG A 375 15.26 -18.17 10.79
N VAL A 376 15.05 -17.45 9.70
CA VAL A 376 13.80 -17.49 8.92
C VAL A 376 13.96 -18.36 7.69
N VAL A 377 12.92 -19.12 7.35
CA VAL A 377 12.89 -19.97 6.16
C VAL A 377 12.72 -19.12 4.91
N THR A 378 13.69 -19.19 3.98
CA THR A 378 13.70 -18.48 2.70
C THR A 378 13.23 -19.33 1.52
N ASN A 379 13.41 -20.65 1.60
CA ASN A 379 12.95 -21.59 0.58
C ASN A 379 12.15 -22.72 1.22
N GLY A 380 11.10 -23.20 0.55
CA GLY A 380 10.19 -24.23 1.08
C GLY A 380 9.16 -23.70 2.10
N ASN A 381 9.16 -22.40 2.40
CA ASN A 381 8.24 -21.76 3.34
C ASN A 381 6.75 -21.89 2.94
N LEU A 382 6.40 -21.81 1.65
CA LEU A 382 5.03 -22.03 1.16
C LEU A 382 4.52 -23.47 1.40
N LEU A 383 5.41 -24.46 1.29
CA LEU A 383 5.06 -25.87 1.51
C LEU A 383 4.90 -26.16 2.99
N ILE A 384 5.74 -25.55 3.83
CA ILE A 384 5.57 -25.56 5.29
C ILE A 384 4.23 -24.92 5.66
N ASP A 385 3.87 -23.82 5.02
CA ASP A 385 2.60 -23.12 5.24
C ASP A 385 1.38 -23.97 4.85
N GLY A 386 1.41 -24.60 3.68
CA GLY A 386 0.38 -25.56 3.28
C GLY A 386 0.25 -26.72 4.27
N GLN A 387 1.36 -27.24 4.79
CA GLN A 387 1.32 -28.26 5.84
C GLN A 387 0.74 -27.72 7.16
N ALA A 388 1.05 -26.47 7.52
CA ALA A 388 0.46 -25.80 8.69
C ALA A 388 -1.06 -25.66 8.55
N GLU A 389 -1.54 -25.22 7.38
CA GLU A 389 -2.97 -25.11 7.09
C GLU A 389 -3.68 -26.45 7.14
N ILE A 390 -3.09 -27.48 6.53
CA ILE A 390 -3.61 -28.84 6.58
C ILE A 390 -3.70 -29.33 8.02
N ASN A 391 -2.66 -29.14 8.82
CA ASN A 391 -2.65 -29.52 10.23
C ASN A 391 -3.74 -28.78 11.01
N ARG A 392 -3.89 -27.46 10.81
CA ARG A 392 -4.96 -26.65 11.42
C ARG A 392 -6.36 -27.09 11.00
N ALA A 393 -6.55 -27.49 9.73
CA ALA A 393 -7.84 -27.99 9.24
C ALA A 393 -8.23 -29.35 9.85
N PHE A 394 -7.26 -30.15 10.27
CA PHE A 394 -7.48 -31.45 10.92
C PHE A 394 -7.51 -31.38 12.45
N MET A 395 -7.11 -30.25 13.04
CA MET A 395 -7.34 -29.95 14.45
C MET A 395 -8.73 -29.33 14.58
N SER A 396 -9.65 -29.97 15.31
CA SER A 396 -10.82 -29.24 15.84
C SER A 396 -10.29 -28.04 16.63
N PRO A 397 -10.96 -26.85 16.58
CA PRO A 397 -10.41 -25.67 17.22
C PRO A 397 -10.18 -26.00 18.68
N THR A 398 -8.91 -26.07 19.05
CA THR A 398 -8.53 -25.89 20.44
C THR A 398 -8.75 -24.40 20.67
N GLU A 399 -9.49 -24.06 21.71
CA GLU A 399 -9.73 -22.67 22.07
C GLU A 399 -8.37 -21.97 22.21
N GLU A 400 -8.09 -21.03 21.32
CA GLU A 400 -7.06 -20.02 21.51
C GLU A 400 -7.28 -19.42 22.90
N LYS A 401 -6.29 -19.60 23.79
CA LYS A 401 -6.21 -18.84 25.03
C LYS A 401 -5.95 -17.38 24.67
N GLU A 402 -7.02 -16.65 24.40
CA GLU A 402 -7.03 -15.21 24.54
C GLU A 402 -6.68 -14.86 26.00
N VAL A 403 -5.74 -13.94 26.12
CA VAL A 403 -5.27 -13.38 27.39
C VAL A 403 -6.48 -12.94 28.20
N ALA A 404 -6.63 -13.53 29.38
CA ALA A 404 -7.72 -13.26 30.30
C ALA A 404 -7.74 -11.77 30.71
N THR A 405 -8.66 -11.02 30.12
CA THR A 405 -9.34 -9.93 30.83
C THR A 405 -10.51 -10.53 31.60
N PRO A 406 -10.79 -10.09 32.84
CA PRO A 406 -11.67 -10.80 33.76
C PRO A 406 -13.13 -10.74 33.26
N SER A 407 -13.69 -11.88 32.86
CA SER A 407 -15.12 -12.02 32.65
C SER A 407 -15.80 -12.29 33.99
N THR A 408 -16.49 -11.29 34.51
CA THR A 408 -17.62 -11.53 35.41
C THR A 408 -18.73 -12.12 34.53
N GLY A 409 -18.99 -13.42 34.62
CA GLY A 409 -20.01 -14.11 33.81
C GLY A 409 -21.41 -13.50 33.98
N LEU A 410 -22.21 -13.54 32.90
CA LEU A 410 -23.59 -13.06 32.91
C LEU A 410 -24.45 -13.90 33.88
N ASN A 411 -25.22 -13.26 34.75
CA ASN A 411 -26.13 -13.95 35.66
C ASN A 411 -27.44 -14.34 34.95
N LYS A 412 -28.22 -15.24 35.58
CA LYS A 412 -29.47 -15.76 35.02
C LYS A 412 -30.48 -14.65 34.64
N GLN A 413 -30.55 -13.59 35.43
CA GLN A 413 -31.45 -12.45 35.17
C GLN A 413 -31.00 -11.65 33.93
N GLN A 414 -29.69 -11.49 33.72
CA GLN A 414 -29.13 -10.84 32.53
C GLN A 414 -29.41 -11.68 31.28
N LEU A 415 -29.26 -13.00 31.36
CA LEU A 415 -29.53 -13.92 30.24
C LEU A 415 -31.01 -13.92 29.84
N GLU A 416 -31.94 -13.87 30.80
CA GLU A 416 -33.38 -13.75 30.53
C GLU A 416 -33.72 -12.43 29.81
N VAL A 417 -33.15 -11.31 30.26
CA VAL A 417 -33.36 -9.99 29.63
C VAL A 417 -32.78 -9.94 28.21
N ILE A 418 -31.61 -10.55 27.99
CA ILE A 418 -31.00 -10.67 26.66
C ILE A 418 -31.88 -11.50 25.73
N ALA A 419 -32.40 -12.64 26.20
CA ALA A 419 -33.27 -13.51 25.40
C ALA A 419 -34.56 -12.79 24.95
N GLU A 420 -35.24 -12.10 25.86
CA GLU A 420 -36.44 -11.32 25.53
C GLU A 420 -36.16 -10.22 24.50
N PHE A 421 -35.00 -9.56 24.60
CA PHE A 421 -34.60 -8.53 23.65
C PHE A 421 -34.34 -9.12 22.25
N ILE A 422 -33.56 -10.20 22.16
CA ILE A 422 -33.23 -10.89 20.90
C ILE A 422 -34.50 -11.35 20.20
N GLU A 423 -35.42 -11.98 20.93
CA GLU A 423 -36.70 -12.46 20.37
C GLU A 423 -37.51 -11.32 19.75
N THR A 424 -37.57 -10.17 20.42
CA THR A 424 -38.29 -9.00 19.91
C THR A 424 -37.60 -8.40 18.69
N ALA A 425 -36.27 -8.31 18.72
CA ALA A 425 -35.49 -7.75 17.62
C ALA A 425 -35.61 -8.62 16.36
N ASP A 426 -35.58 -9.95 16.53
CA ASP A 426 -35.80 -10.90 15.45
C ASP A 426 -37.22 -10.79 14.88
N ALA A 427 -38.24 -10.72 15.73
CA ALA A 427 -39.62 -10.56 15.31
C ALA A 427 -39.85 -9.25 14.54
N MET A 428 -39.20 -8.15 14.96
CA MET A 428 -39.21 -6.89 14.22
C MET A 428 -38.54 -7.03 12.84
N ALA A 429 -37.36 -7.67 12.78
CA ALA A 429 -36.69 -7.96 11.51
C ALA A 429 -37.57 -8.80 10.57
N ALA A 430 -38.30 -9.78 11.11
CA ALA A 430 -39.23 -10.61 10.35
C ALA A 430 -40.33 -9.79 9.67
N LYS A 431 -40.90 -8.83 10.38
CA LYS A 431 -41.96 -7.98 9.86
C LYS A 431 -41.46 -7.05 8.77
N LEU A 432 -40.27 -6.46 8.93
CA LEU A 432 -39.66 -5.63 7.90
C LEU A 432 -39.20 -6.43 6.66
N ALA A 433 -38.72 -7.66 6.86
CA ALA A 433 -38.37 -8.57 5.76
C ALA A 433 -39.61 -8.99 4.94
N ALA A 434 -40.77 -9.10 5.59
CA ALA A 434 -42.05 -9.42 4.94
C ALA A 434 -42.80 -8.19 4.37
N ASP A 435 -42.18 -7.00 4.38
CA ASP A 435 -42.82 -5.72 4.02
C ASP A 435 -44.09 -5.37 4.85
N ASP A 436 -44.22 -5.92 6.07
CA ASP A 436 -45.39 -5.79 6.96
C ASP A 436 -45.21 -4.64 7.97
N LEU A 437 -45.48 -3.41 7.55
CA LEU A 437 -45.42 -2.21 8.40
C LEU A 437 -46.39 -2.27 9.61
N PRO A 438 -47.67 -2.65 9.46
CA PRO A 438 -48.57 -2.77 10.61
C PRO A 438 -48.08 -3.79 11.64
N GLY A 439 -47.59 -4.94 11.18
CA GLY A 439 -47.00 -5.96 12.04
C GLY A 439 -45.74 -5.47 12.75
N PHE A 440 -44.88 -4.70 12.05
CA PHE A 440 -43.70 -4.09 12.65
C PHE A 440 -44.06 -3.10 13.77
N ILE A 441 -45.03 -2.21 13.53
CA ILE A 441 -45.50 -1.24 14.54
C ILE A 441 -46.08 -1.97 15.76
N GLN A 442 -46.79 -3.09 15.56
CA GLN A 442 -47.35 -3.88 16.66
C GLN A 442 -46.26 -4.58 17.49
N VAL A 443 -45.30 -5.23 16.82
CA VAL A 443 -44.24 -6.02 17.47
C VAL A 443 -43.16 -5.15 18.13
N SER A 444 -42.97 -3.91 17.66
CA SER A 444 -41.98 -2.97 18.21
C SER A 444 -42.41 -2.24 19.48
N GLN A 445 -43.71 -2.27 19.85
CA GLN A 445 -44.26 -1.64 21.07
C GLN A 445 -43.46 -1.94 22.37
N PRO A 446 -43.13 -3.21 22.70
CA PRO A 446 -42.36 -3.52 23.91
C PRO A 446 -40.87 -3.17 23.81
N MET A 447 -40.35 -2.81 22.63
CA MET A 447 -38.92 -2.73 22.38
C MET A 447 -38.25 -1.63 23.21
N MET A 448 -38.86 -0.45 23.33
CA MET A 448 -38.30 0.64 24.16
C MET A 448 -38.07 0.18 25.61
N LYS A 449 -39.05 -0.53 26.19
CA LYS A 449 -38.96 -1.04 27.56
C LYS A 449 -37.92 -2.15 27.68
N ARG A 450 -37.82 -3.04 26.67
CA ARG A 450 -36.83 -4.13 26.64
C ARG A 450 -35.40 -3.62 26.45
N ALA A 451 -35.19 -2.64 25.58
CA ALA A 451 -33.90 -1.96 25.39
C ALA A 451 -33.45 -1.23 26.67
N GLY A 452 -34.36 -0.56 27.37
CA GLY A 452 -34.06 0.06 28.67
C GLY A 452 -33.69 -0.95 29.76
N LYS A 453 -34.41 -2.08 29.86
CA LYS A 453 -34.07 -3.17 30.78
C LYS A 453 -32.72 -3.80 30.46
N LEU A 454 -32.43 -4.04 29.18
CA LEU A 454 -31.16 -4.59 28.72
C LEU A 454 -30.00 -3.65 29.05
N THR A 455 -30.22 -2.35 28.81
CA THR A 455 -29.26 -1.31 29.16
C THR A 455 -28.95 -1.33 30.65
N GLU A 456 -29.97 -1.36 31.51
CA GLU A 456 -29.78 -1.44 32.97
C GLU A 456 -29.05 -2.72 33.40
N ALA A 457 -29.44 -3.87 32.83
CA ALA A 457 -28.86 -5.17 33.15
C ALA A 457 -27.37 -5.27 32.77
N LEU A 458 -26.93 -4.54 31.74
CA LEU A 458 -25.57 -4.56 31.21
C LEU A 458 -24.71 -3.35 31.64
N LYS A 459 -25.22 -2.44 32.47
CA LYS A 459 -24.42 -1.29 32.97
C LYS A 459 -23.12 -1.67 33.70
N VAL A 460 -23.06 -2.89 34.24
CA VAL A 460 -21.96 -3.39 35.09
C VAL A 460 -21.07 -4.39 34.34
N THR A 461 -21.37 -4.69 33.07
CA THR A 461 -20.56 -5.59 32.22
C THR A 461 -19.58 -4.79 31.36
N ALA A 462 -18.61 -5.47 30.73
CA ALA A 462 -17.55 -4.86 29.90
C ALA A 462 -18.04 -4.25 28.56
N VAL A 463 -19.33 -3.91 28.46
CA VAL A 463 -19.96 -3.33 27.26
C VAL A 463 -19.77 -1.80 27.27
N SER A 464 -19.51 -1.22 26.10
CA SER A 464 -19.33 0.21 25.93
C SER A 464 -20.55 1.00 26.44
N LYS A 465 -20.30 2.03 27.26
CA LYS A 465 -21.35 2.95 27.75
C LYS A 465 -22.02 3.72 26.61
N ASP A 466 -21.26 4.01 25.55
CA ASP A 466 -21.75 4.74 24.40
C ASP A 466 -22.69 3.87 23.56
N ASP A 467 -22.39 2.57 23.41
CA ASP A 467 -23.25 1.62 22.68
C ASP A 467 -24.56 1.37 23.44
N LEU A 468 -24.49 1.29 24.77
CA LEU A 468 -25.67 1.20 25.64
C LEU A 468 -26.56 2.46 25.56
N ALA A 469 -25.95 3.65 25.50
CA ALA A 469 -26.68 4.90 25.32
C ALA A 469 -27.33 4.99 23.92
N ALA A 470 -26.60 4.59 22.88
CA ALA A 470 -27.10 4.52 21.51
C ALA A 470 -28.28 3.55 21.39
N LEU A 471 -28.21 2.38 22.03
CA LEU A 471 -29.30 1.40 22.04
C LEU A 471 -30.54 1.95 22.75
N ASN A 472 -30.38 2.58 23.91
CA ASN A 472 -31.50 3.13 24.67
C ASN A 472 -32.19 4.29 23.93
N SER A 473 -31.43 5.14 23.24
CA SER A 473 -31.98 6.27 22.47
C SER A 473 -32.69 5.84 21.17
N SER A 474 -32.28 4.72 20.56
CA SER A 474 -32.81 4.25 19.27
C SER A 474 -34.02 3.33 19.37
N GLY A 475 -34.46 2.96 20.58
CA GLY A 475 -35.57 2.02 20.81
C GLY A 475 -37.00 2.56 20.56
N HIS A 476 -37.17 3.69 19.89
CA HIS A 476 -38.47 4.36 19.70
C HIS A 476 -38.99 4.15 18.27
N PHE A 477 -40.12 3.46 18.12
CA PHE A 477 -40.66 3.03 16.81
C PHE A 477 -42.09 3.51 16.53
N HIS A 478 -42.52 4.59 17.16
CA HIS A 478 -43.85 5.16 16.97
C HIS A 478 -43.86 6.21 15.83
N GLY A 479 -44.98 6.28 15.10
CA GLY A 479 -45.24 7.40 14.18
C GLY A 479 -44.62 7.30 12.78
N HIS A 480 -44.19 6.11 12.34
CA HIS A 480 -43.70 5.90 10.97
C HIS A 480 -44.85 5.84 9.96
N ALA A 481 -44.87 6.78 9.02
CA ALA A 481 -45.92 6.89 8.00
C ALA A 481 -45.75 5.89 6.84
N ASP A 482 -44.52 5.41 6.63
CA ASP A 482 -44.15 4.49 5.55
C ASP A 482 -43.04 3.51 5.98
N ILE A 483 -42.88 2.43 5.22
CA ILE A 483 -41.93 1.36 5.54
C ILE A 483 -40.46 1.77 5.41
N ALA A 484 -40.14 2.76 4.57
CA ALA A 484 -38.77 3.25 4.43
C ALA A 484 -38.33 3.99 5.70
N SER A 485 -39.21 4.83 6.27
CA SER A 485 -38.97 5.50 7.54
C SER A 485 -38.82 4.51 8.71
N ALA A 486 -39.58 3.42 8.71
CA ALA A 486 -39.47 2.35 9.69
C ALA A 486 -38.13 1.58 9.58
N ARG A 487 -37.66 1.31 8.35
CA ARG A 487 -36.36 0.68 8.08
C ARG A 487 -35.19 1.55 8.48
N ALA A 488 -35.28 2.86 8.27
CA ALA A 488 -34.25 3.80 8.70
C ALA A 488 -34.10 3.85 10.23
N ALA A 489 -35.23 3.85 10.95
CA ALA A 489 -35.23 3.76 12.41
C ALA A 489 -34.70 2.41 12.89
N PHE A 490 -35.13 1.32 12.25
CA PHE A 490 -34.67 -0.03 12.57
C PHE A 490 -33.17 -0.20 12.36
N LEU A 491 -32.60 0.34 11.28
CA LEU A 491 -31.16 0.30 11.00
C LEU A 491 -30.33 0.89 12.14
N LYS A 492 -30.69 2.10 12.60
CA LYS A 492 -30.00 2.76 13.73
C LYS A 492 -30.05 1.90 14.99
N PHE A 493 -31.21 1.34 15.29
CA PHE A 493 -31.40 0.46 16.44
C PHE A 493 -30.62 -0.85 16.35
N THR A 494 -30.70 -1.53 15.21
CA THR A 494 -30.10 -2.85 15.06
C THR A 494 -28.58 -2.79 14.97
N MET A 495 -28.03 -1.68 14.48
CA MET A 495 -26.60 -1.38 14.59
C MET A 495 -26.15 -1.22 16.05
N ALA A 496 -26.89 -0.47 16.86
CA ALA A 496 -26.58 -0.35 18.29
C ALA A 496 -26.77 -1.68 19.04
N GLY A 497 -27.82 -2.43 18.72
CA GLY A 497 -28.11 -3.73 19.34
C GLY A 497 -27.07 -4.80 19.01
N THR A 498 -26.57 -4.84 17.77
CA THR A 498 -25.50 -5.76 17.38
C THR A 498 -24.18 -5.39 18.05
N ALA A 499 -23.83 -4.10 18.14
CA ALA A 499 -22.63 -3.65 18.87
C ALA A 499 -22.64 -4.05 20.36
N VAL A 500 -23.81 -3.97 21.02
CA VAL A 500 -23.97 -4.37 22.44
C VAL A 500 -23.88 -5.88 22.64
N LEU A 501 -24.46 -6.68 21.73
CA LEU A 501 -24.62 -8.12 21.91
C LEU A 501 -23.50 -8.96 21.29
N GLU A 502 -22.80 -8.46 20.27
CA GLU A 502 -21.69 -9.17 19.59
C GLU A 502 -20.58 -9.60 20.56
N PRO A 503 -20.07 -8.73 21.46
CA PRO A 503 -19.05 -9.12 22.44
C PRO A 503 -19.54 -10.18 23.44
N LEU A 504 -20.85 -10.24 23.68
CA LEU A 504 -21.46 -11.14 24.66
C LEU A 504 -21.72 -12.54 24.09
N ARG A 505 -21.63 -12.75 22.77
CA ARG A 505 -21.92 -14.03 22.09
C ARG A 505 -21.09 -15.21 22.59
N LYS A 506 -19.88 -14.95 23.10
CA LYS A 506 -18.97 -15.96 23.66
C LYS A 506 -19.21 -16.23 25.15
N SER A 507 -20.15 -15.53 25.79
CA SER A 507 -20.45 -15.73 27.21
C SER A 507 -21.20 -17.04 27.45
N GLU A 508 -20.88 -17.72 28.54
CA GLU A 508 -21.55 -18.97 28.93
C GLU A 508 -23.07 -18.75 29.13
N GLY A 509 -23.88 -19.60 28.49
CA GLY A 509 -25.35 -19.52 28.57
C GLY A 509 -26.01 -18.44 27.71
N PHE A 510 -25.26 -17.76 26.84
CA PHE A 510 -25.82 -16.74 25.93
C PHE A 510 -26.84 -17.35 24.93
N PRO A 511 -28.00 -16.71 24.69
CA PRO A 511 -29.01 -17.22 23.76
C PRO A 511 -28.50 -17.38 22.33
N ASN A 512 -28.90 -18.44 21.64
CA ASN A 512 -28.50 -18.68 20.26
C ASN A 512 -29.03 -17.58 19.32
N MET A 513 -28.13 -16.86 18.66
CA MET A 513 -28.46 -15.83 17.68
C MET A 513 -27.38 -15.74 16.59
N GLN A 514 -27.81 -15.35 15.39
CA GLN A 514 -26.94 -15.05 14.26
C GLN A 514 -26.94 -13.55 13.99
N ILE A 515 -25.80 -12.99 13.61
CA ILE A 515 -25.68 -11.62 13.12
C ILE A 515 -25.50 -11.70 11.61
N TRP A 516 -26.29 -10.93 10.87
CA TRP A 516 -26.22 -10.84 9.41
C TRP A 516 -25.85 -9.43 8.99
N GLU A 517 -25.09 -9.27 7.90
CA GLU A 517 -24.63 -7.99 7.36
C GLU A 517 -25.09 -7.82 5.90
N CYS A 518 -25.59 -6.62 5.58
CA CYS A 518 -25.88 -6.16 4.22
C CYS A 518 -24.87 -5.05 3.86
N PRO A 519 -24.06 -5.21 2.79
CA PRO A 519 -22.99 -4.27 2.42
C PRO A 519 -23.44 -3.07 1.57
N MET A 520 -24.75 -2.94 1.31
CA MET A 520 -25.35 -1.95 0.40
C MET A 520 -26.62 -1.34 1.00
N VAL A 521 -26.71 -1.24 2.33
CA VAL A 521 -27.93 -0.76 3.01
C VAL A 521 -28.24 0.71 2.69
N ASP A 522 -27.24 1.47 2.26
CA ASP A 522 -27.34 2.85 1.80
C ASP A 522 -28.22 3.02 0.56
N GLU A 523 -28.38 1.96 -0.25
CA GLU A 523 -29.35 1.97 -1.36
C GLU A 523 -30.81 1.84 -0.89
N ALA A 524 -31.05 1.19 0.26
CA ALA A 524 -32.38 1.07 0.86
C ALA A 524 -32.72 2.24 1.80
N VAL A 525 -31.72 2.79 2.48
CA VAL A 525 -31.84 3.91 3.42
C VAL A 525 -30.80 4.98 3.04
N PRO A 526 -31.18 5.99 2.25
CA PRO A 526 -30.30 7.10 1.89
C PRO A 526 -29.75 7.81 3.14
N ASP A 527 -28.55 8.36 3.04
CA ASP A 527 -27.84 9.05 4.14
C ASP A 527 -27.56 8.18 5.38
N SER A 528 -27.44 6.86 5.21
CA SER A 528 -27.09 5.91 6.26
C SER A 528 -25.67 5.33 6.10
N ALA A 529 -25.25 4.48 7.04
CA ALA A 529 -23.97 3.78 6.94
C ALA A 529 -23.97 2.85 5.72
N LYS A 530 -22.80 2.66 5.07
CA LYS A 530 -22.66 1.73 3.92
C LYS A 530 -22.98 0.27 4.26
N LYS A 531 -23.03 -0.08 5.55
CA LYS A 531 -23.30 -1.43 6.02
C LYS A 531 -24.39 -1.43 7.08
N GLY A 532 -25.31 -2.39 7.00
CA GLY A 532 -26.35 -2.61 7.99
C GLY A 532 -26.26 -4.02 8.55
N ARG A 533 -26.28 -4.16 9.89
CA ARG A 533 -26.27 -5.46 10.57
C ARG A 533 -27.58 -5.69 11.29
N TRP A 534 -28.08 -6.94 11.30
CA TRP A 534 -29.25 -7.31 12.07
C TRP A 534 -29.09 -8.64 12.78
N LEU A 535 -29.93 -8.82 13.81
CA LEU A 535 -30.01 -10.03 14.61
C LEU A 535 -31.07 -10.95 14.03
N GLN A 536 -30.79 -12.25 14.05
CA GLN A 536 -31.77 -13.24 13.66
C GLN A 536 -31.68 -14.50 14.50
N THR A 537 -32.84 -15.07 14.82
CA THR A 537 -32.94 -16.40 15.43
C THR A 537 -33.31 -17.44 14.38
N GLY A 538 -33.14 -18.72 14.68
CA GLY A 538 -33.23 -19.82 13.70
C GLY A 538 -34.52 -19.83 12.87
N GLY A 539 -34.42 -20.33 11.63
CA GLY A 539 -35.58 -20.56 10.74
C GLY A 539 -35.78 -19.57 9.60
N ARG A 540 -34.97 -18.49 9.50
CA ARG A 540 -35.09 -17.46 8.44
C ARG A 540 -33.76 -16.98 7.87
N ALA A 541 -32.77 -17.88 7.71
CA ALA A 541 -31.37 -17.56 7.44
C ALA A 541 -31.17 -16.46 6.36
N GLY A 542 -30.74 -15.28 6.79
CA GLY A 542 -30.32 -14.19 5.90
C GLY A 542 -31.45 -13.32 5.35
N GLN A 543 -32.68 -13.45 5.87
CA GLN A 543 -33.80 -12.63 5.44
C GLN A 543 -33.57 -11.14 5.76
N ASN A 544 -33.38 -10.33 4.72
CA ASN A 544 -32.95 -8.95 4.79
C ASN A 544 -34.11 -8.00 5.16
N PRO A 545 -34.07 -7.35 6.34
CA PRO A 545 -35.14 -6.45 6.78
C PRO A 545 -35.14 -5.09 6.08
N PHE A 546 -34.04 -4.71 5.40
CA PHE A 546 -33.88 -3.39 4.77
C PHE A 546 -34.43 -3.36 3.34
N PHE A 547 -34.34 -4.48 2.62
CA PHE A 547 -34.85 -4.58 1.24
C PHE A 547 -36.16 -5.36 1.12
N GLY A 548 -36.53 -6.14 2.13
CA GLY A 548 -37.76 -6.92 2.15
C GLY A 548 -37.86 -7.86 0.95
N SER A 549 -39.04 -7.96 0.35
CA SER A 549 -39.29 -8.83 -0.81
C SER A 549 -38.42 -8.55 -2.03
N ARG A 550 -37.81 -7.36 -2.14
CA ARG A 550 -36.95 -7.01 -3.29
C ARG A 550 -35.64 -7.79 -3.30
N MET A 551 -35.04 -8.03 -2.14
CA MET A 551 -33.77 -8.75 -1.98
C MET A 551 -33.76 -9.52 -0.66
N LEU A 552 -34.71 -10.46 -0.53
CA LEU A 552 -34.99 -11.15 0.73
C LEU A 552 -33.78 -11.95 1.21
N ASP A 553 -33.10 -12.72 0.35
CA ASP A 553 -32.00 -13.61 0.75
C ASP A 553 -30.61 -12.97 0.61
N CYS A 554 -30.54 -11.63 0.61
CA CYS A 554 -29.31 -10.87 0.45
C CYS A 554 -28.73 -10.47 1.81
N GLY A 555 -28.03 -11.40 2.46
CA GLY A 555 -27.35 -11.17 3.73
C GLY A 555 -26.15 -12.10 3.91
N LYS A 556 -25.07 -11.60 4.52
CA LYS A 556 -23.91 -12.41 4.88
C LYS A 556 -23.84 -12.61 6.40
N GLU A 557 -23.78 -13.85 6.86
CA GLU A 557 -23.63 -14.15 8.28
C GLU A 557 -22.25 -13.73 8.80
N ILE A 558 -22.23 -13.04 9.94
CA ILE A 558 -21.05 -12.70 10.72
C ILE A 558 -20.87 -13.77 11.80
N LYS A 559 -19.88 -14.62 11.59
CA LYS A 559 -19.51 -15.69 12.55
C LYS A 559 -18.93 -15.07 13.84
N PRO A 560 -19.25 -15.65 15.01
CA PRO A 560 -18.80 -15.16 16.31
C PRO A 560 -17.28 -15.30 16.53
#